data_AF-A0A9D2C905-F1
#
_entry.id   AF-A0A9D2C905-F1
#
_cell.length_a   1.000
_cell.length_b   1.000
_cell.length_c   1.000
_cell.angle_alpha   90.00
_cell.angle_beta   90.00
_cell.angle_gamma   90.00
#
_symmetry.space_group_name_H-M   'P 1'
#
loop_
_entity.id
_entity.type
_entity.pdbx_description
1 polymer ?
#
loop_
_entity_poly.entity_id
_entity_poly.type
_entity_poly.pdbx_seq_one_letter_code
_entity_poly.pdbx_strand_id
1 'polypeptide(L)'
;MSSQPGFWEVARRPQWIWTLVACLVVAVIFGILANWQTARAIEQGQGDDRDTETPVTLESVAAPAEVLTTEAGGRIVTVTASLQPDDFIVLEGRHQEGDSGCWITGRAVVSEGRNEGANLA
;
A
#
# COMPACT_ATOMS: atom_id res chain seq x y z
N MET A 1 -45.08 -52.28 8.80
CA MET A 1 -44.86 -50.87 8.43
C MET A 1 -43.81 -50.31 9.38
N SER A 2 -42.57 -50.22 8.95
CA SER A 2 -41.49 -49.67 9.78
C SER A 2 -41.68 -48.14 9.81
N SER A 3 -42.06 -47.59 10.96
CA SER A 3 -42.15 -46.14 11.15
C SER A 3 -40.77 -45.51 10.92
N GLN A 4 -40.67 -44.59 9.97
CA GLN A 4 -39.42 -43.88 9.72
C GLN A 4 -39.12 -42.94 10.89
N PRO A 5 -37.87 -42.90 11.38
CA PRO A 5 -37.49 -42.02 12.48
C PRO A 5 -37.64 -40.54 12.08
N GLY A 6 -38.16 -39.72 12.99
CA GLY A 6 -38.34 -38.29 12.75
C GLY A 6 -37.02 -37.51 12.74
N PHE A 7 -37.00 -36.33 12.11
CA PHE A 7 -35.82 -35.46 11.99
C PHE A 7 -35.08 -35.23 13.34
N TRP A 8 -35.82 -34.89 14.39
CA TRP A 8 -35.26 -34.63 15.72
C TRP A 8 -34.69 -35.87 16.40
N GLU A 9 -35.25 -37.04 16.09
CA GLU A 9 -34.81 -38.33 16.63
C GLU A 9 -33.52 -38.79 15.93
N VAL A 10 -33.35 -38.44 14.65
CA VAL A 10 -32.10 -38.59 13.92
C VAL A 10 -31.07 -37.57 14.43
N ALA A 11 -31.42 -36.30 14.55
CA ALA A 11 -30.49 -35.23 14.96
C ALA A 11 -29.91 -35.41 16.37
N ARG A 12 -30.66 -36.03 17.30
CA ARG A 12 -30.18 -36.32 18.67
C ARG A 12 -29.34 -37.60 18.77
N ARG A 13 -29.15 -38.35 17.68
CA ARG A 13 -28.27 -39.53 17.74
C ARG A 13 -26.83 -39.07 17.99
N PRO A 14 -26.08 -39.78 18.85
CA PRO A 14 -24.73 -39.38 19.25
C PRO A 14 -23.78 -39.18 18.05
N GLN A 15 -23.97 -39.95 16.97
CA GLN A 15 -23.20 -39.80 15.73
C GLN A 15 -23.30 -38.40 15.08
N TRP A 16 -24.47 -37.78 15.12
CA TRP A 16 -24.68 -36.47 14.50
C TRP A 16 -24.17 -35.34 15.38
N ILE A 17 -24.25 -35.51 16.71
CA ILE A 17 -23.66 -34.60 17.68
C ILE A 17 -22.14 -34.57 17.52
N TRP A 18 -21.49 -35.72 17.37
CA TRP A 18 -20.04 -35.77 17.10
C TRP A 18 -19.65 -35.07 15.80
N THR A 19 -20.45 -35.24 14.75
CA THR A 19 -20.23 -34.54 13.48
C THR A 19 -20.35 -33.03 13.65
N LEU A 20 -21.35 -32.56 14.39
CA LEU A 20 -21.53 -31.13 14.70
C LEU A 20 -20.35 -30.57 15.49
N VAL A 21 -19.88 -31.30 16.51
CA VAL A 21 -18.70 -30.91 17.29
C VAL A 21 -17.45 -30.85 16.42
N ALA A 22 -17.25 -31.82 15.53
CA ALA A 22 -16.12 -31.81 14.60
C ALA A 22 -16.16 -30.59 13.66
N CYS A 23 -17.34 -30.27 13.11
CA CYS A 23 -17.53 -29.05 12.31
C CYS A 23 -17.21 -27.78 13.10
N LEU A 24 -17.63 -27.70 14.37
CA LEU A 24 -17.35 -26.56 15.24
C LEU A 24 -15.84 -26.40 15.49
N VAL A 25 -15.14 -27.50 15.77
CA VAL A 25 -13.68 -27.49 15.97
C VAL A 25 -12.96 -26.99 14.73
N VAL A 26 -13.34 -27.47 13.55
CA VAL A 26 -12.77 -27.01 12.28
C VAL A 26 -13.02 -25.52 12.06
N ALA A 27 -14.23 -25.03 12.35
CA ALA A 27 -14.56 -23.61 12.26
C ALA A 27 -13.69 -22.74 13.19
N VAL A 28 -13.45 -23.19 14.43
CA VAL A 28 -12.57 -22.50 15.38
C VAL A 28 -11.13 -22.44 14.87
N ILE A 29 -10.61 -23.54 14.31
CA ILE A 29 -9.26 -23.58 13.71
C ILE A 29 -9.15 -22.55 12.58
N PHE A 30 -10.13 -22.51 11.67
CA PHE A 30 -10.14 -21.52 10.60
C PHE A 30 -10.23 -20.08 11.12
N GLY A 31 -11.01 -19.83 12.18
CA GLY A 31 -11.08 -18.52 12.81
C GLY A 31 -9.74 -18.06 13.38
N ILE A 32 -8.98 -18.96 14.02
CA ILE A 32 -7.65 -18.67 14.55
C ILE A 32 -6.66 -18.37 13.41
N LEU A 33 -6.68 -19.18 12.35
CA LEU A 33 -5.82 -18.96 11.17
C LEU A 33 -6.17 -17.66 10.45
N ALA A 34 -7.45 -17.34 10.28
CA ALA A 34 -7.90 -16.08 9.69
C ALA A 34 -7.45 -14.88 10.54
N ASN A 35 -7.54 -14.97 11.87
CA ASN A 35 -7.05 -13.92 12.75
C ASN A 35 -5.54 -13.71 12.63
N TRP A 36 -4.76 -14.79 12.50
CA TRP A 36 -3.32 -14.70 12.26
C TRP A 36 -3.00 -14.04 10.92
N GLN A 37 -3.72 -14.43 9.86
CA GLN A 37 -3.57 -13.81 8.53
C GLN A 37 -3.92 -12.32 8.57
N THR A 38 -5.02 -11.94 9.21
CA THR A 38 -5.43 -10.53 9.37
C THR A 38 -4.41 -9.74 10.19
N ALA A 39 -3.92 -10.29 11.30
CA ALA A 39 -2.90 -9.63 12.12
C ALA A 39 -1.61 -9.39 11.33
N ARG A 40 -1.17 -10.36 10.52
CA ARG A 40 0.00 -10.22 9.64
C ARG A 40 -0.23 -9.25 8.50
N ALA A 41 -1.41 -9.26 7.89
CA ALA A 41 -1.76 -8.31 6.83
C ALA A 41 -1.79 -6.86 7.36
N ILE A 42 -2.25 -6.66 8.61
CA ILE A 42 -2.21 -5.35 9.28
C ILE A 42 -0.77 -4.97 9.62
N GLU A 43 0.04 -5.89 10.15
CA GLU A 43 1.47 -5.63 10.45
C GLU A 43 2.28 -5.33 9.18
N GLN A 44 1.91 -5.90 8.03
CA GLN A 44 2.53 -5.61 6.73
C GLN A 44 1.97 -4.33 6.07
N GLY A 45 0.71 -4.00 6.35
CA GLY A 45 0.04 -2.77 5.90
C GLY A 45 0.40 -1.54 6.75
N GLN A 46 0.85 -1.76 7.99
CA GLN A 46 1.74 -0.85 8.70
C GLN A 46 3.11 -0.97 8.04
N GLY A 47 3.19 -0.47 6.79
CA GLY A 47 4.46 -0.03 6.26
C GLY A 47 5.10 0.78 7.37
N ASP A 48 6.24 0.26 7.82
CA ASP A 48 7.27 0.93 8.62
C ASP A 48 6.96 2.41 8.76
N ASP A 49 6.88 2.90 10.00
CA ASP A 49 6.67 4.28 10.44
C ASP A 49 7.83 5.19 9.97
N ARG A 50 8.25 4.99 8.72
CA ARG A 50 9.14 5.82 7.97
C ARG A 50 8.33 7.06 7.73
N ASP A 51 8.78 8.11 8.38
CA ASP A 51 8.38 9.45 8.10
C ASP A 51 8.77 9.81 6.65
N THR A 52 7.97 9.37 5.69
CA THR A 52 8.06 9.71 4.27
C THR A 52 7.23 10.94 3.95
N GLU A 53 6.30 11.29 4.84
CA GLU A 53 5.39 12.40 4.68
C GLU A 53 5.97 13.72 5.20
N THR A 54 6.90 13.70 6.16
CA THR A 54 7.64 14.92 6.53
C THR A 54 8.66 15.28 5.45
N PRO A 55 8.54 16.47 4.84
CA PRO A 55 9.45 16.90 3.80
C PRO A 55 10.87 17.09 4.36
N VAL A 56 11.86 16.49 3.71
CA VAL A 56 13.28 16.72 3.99
C VAL A 56 13.97 17.38 2.79
N THR A 57 15.16 17.92 2.99
CA THR A 57 15.94 18.46 1.87
C THR A 57 16.41 17.31 0.98
N LEU A 58 16.37 17.47 -0.34
CA LEU A 58 16.79 16.43 -1.29
C LEU A 58 18.23 15.93 -1.01
N GLU A 59 19.12 16.84 -0.61
CA GLU A 59 20.53 16.54 -0.31
C GLU A 59 20.74 15.62 0.89
N SER A 60 19.76 15.56 1.80
CA SER A 60 19.82 14.70 2.98
C SER A 60 19.55 13.22 2.67
N VAL A 61 18.96 12.93 1.50
CA VAL A 61 18.50 11.58 1.13
C VAL A 61 19.07 11.09 -0.19
N ALA A 62 19.51 11.99 -1.07
CA ALA A 62 20.03 11.62 -2.38
C ALA A 62 21.22 12.48 -2.81
N ALA A 63 22.17 11.83 -3.46
CA ALA A 63 23.37 12.42 -4.03
C ALA A 63 23.47 12.08 -5.53
N PRO A 64 23.98 12.98 -6.37
CA PRO A 64 24.17 12.70 -7.79
C PRO A 64 25.12 11.53 -7.99
N ALA A 65 24.83 10.71 -8.99
CA ALA A 65 25.60 9.51 -9.34
C ALA A 65 25.74 8.47 -8.21
N GLU A 66 24.95 8.57 -7.14
CA GLU A 66 24.82 7.54 -6.12
C GLU A 66 23.55 6.71 -6.33
N VAL A 67 23.57 5.48 -5.83
CA VAL A 67 22.42 4.58 -5.88
C VAL A 67 21.35 5.11 -4.93
N LEU A 68 20.12 5.29 -5.42
CA LEU A 68 18.99 5.64 -4.57
C LEU A 68 18.72 4.52 -3.57
N THR A 69 18.73 4.88 -2.29
CA THR A 69 18.44 3.95 -1.21
C THR A 69 16.95 3.69 -1.11
N THR A 70 16.57 2.58 -0.47
CA THR A 70 15.18 2.29 -0.12
C THR A 70 14.57 3.40 0.75
N GLU A 71 15.38 4.13 1.53
CA GLU A 71 14.91 5.27 2.33
C GLU A 71 14.61 6.52 1.50
N ALA A 72 15.32 6.74 0.40
CA ALA A 72 15.05 7.84 -0.51
C ALA A 72 13.80 7.57 -1.37
N GLY A 73 13.48 6.30 -1.62
CA GLY A 73 12.33 5.88 -2.41
C GLY A 73 10.99 6.19 -1.72
N GLY A 74 10.19 7.07 -2.33
CA GLY A 74 8.83 7.38 -1.87
C GLY A 74 8.73 8.47 -0.80
N ARG A 75 9.82 9.13 -0.44
CA ARG A 75 9.84 10.24 0.52
C ARG A 75 9.57 11.58 -0.15
N ILE A 76 8.81 12.45 0.52
CA ILE A 76 8.57 13.83 0.11
C ILE A 76 9.85 14.64 0.37
N VAL A 77 10.26 15.42 -0.63
CA VAL A 77 11.44 16.29 -0.53
C VAL A 77 11.11 17.72 -0.93
N THR A 78 11.79 18.66 -0.30
CA THR A 78 11.75 20.09 -0.66
C THR A 78 13.04 20.46 -1.39
N VAL A 79 12.90 21.14 -2.53
CA VAL A 79 14.02 21.61 -3.34
C VAL A 79 13.68 22.95 -4.00
N THR A 80 14.68 23.83 -4.08
CA THR A 80 14.61 25.07 -4.87
C THR A 80 15.17 24.79 -6.26
N ALA A 81 14.36 25.02 -7.29
CA ALA A 81 14.74 24.79 -8.68
C ALA A 81 14.19 25.86 -9.61
N SER A 82 14.82 25.99 -10.78
CA SER A 82 14.42 26.85 -11.89
C SER A 82 13.91 26.02 -13.06
N LEU A 83 12.89 26.49 -13.77
CA LEU A 83 12.38 25.82 -14.96
C LEU A 83 13.16 26.27 -16.20
N GLN A 84 13.58 25.33 -17.04
CA GLN A 84 14.23 25.65 -18.31
C GLN A 84 13.18 26.13 -19.33
N PRO A 85 13.26 27.38 -19.82
CA PRO A 85 12.22 27.96 -20.68
C PRO A 85 12.02 27.23 -22.02
N ASP A 86 13.08 26.59 -22.51
CA ASP A 86 13.11 25.94 -23.82
C ASP A 86 12.63 24.48 -23.79
N ASP A 87 12.24 23.97 -22.62
CA ASP A 87 11.89 22.56 -22.44
C ASP A 87 10.57 22.38 -21.66
N PHE A 88 9.48 22.68 -22.35
CA PHE A 88 8.12 22.45 -21.87
C PHE A 88 7.36 21.49 -22.78
N ILE A 89 6.55 20.63 -22.18
CA ILE A 89 5.67 19.68 -22.85
C ILE A 89 4.25 19.89 -22.34
N VAL A 90 3.28 19.90 -23.26
CA VAL A 90 1.86 19.93 -22.93
C VAL A 90 1.33 18.51 -22.86
N LEU A 91 0.83 18.13 -21.69
CA LEU A 91 0.16 16.86 -21.45
C LEU A 91 -1.35 17.07 -21.48
N GLU A 92 -2.00 16.54 -22.50
CA GLU A 92 -3.45 16.57 -22.64
C GLU A 92 -4.12 15.40 -21.89
N GLY A 93 -5.40 15.54 -21.57
CA GLY A 93 -6.22 14.45 -21.02
C GLY A 93 -5.82 14.00 -19.61
N ARG A 94 -5.17 14.85 -18.82
CA ARG A 94 -4.80 14.53 -17.45
C ARG A 94 -5.85 15.06 -16.48
N HIS A 95 -6.20 14.20 -15.53
CA HIS A 95 -7.01 14.55 -14.38
C HIS A 95 -6.11 14.83 -13.19
N GLN A 96 -6.26 16.00 -12.57
CA GLN A 96 -5.61 16.30 -11.30
C GLN A 96 -6.50 17.16 -10.42
N GLU A 97 -6.57 16.81 -9.14
CA GLU A 97 -7.38 17.51 -8.12
C GLU A 97 -8.88 17.68 -8.48
N GLY A 98 -9.41 16.76 -9.28
CA GLY A 98 -10.81 16.78 -9.72
C GLY A 98 -11.05 17.51 -11.05
N ASP A 99 -10.05 18.19 -11.58
CA ASP A 99 -10.12 18.89 -12.86
C ASP A 99 -9.47 18.09 -13.99
N SER A 100 -10.04 18.23 -15.18
CA SER A 100 -9.58 17.55 -16.40
C SER A 100 -9.09 18.60 -17.39
N GLY A 101 -7.87 18.47 -17.90
CA GLY A 101 -7.34 19.50 -18.79
C GLY A 101 -5.97 19.20 -19.36
N CYS A 102 -5.36 20.27 -19.89
CA CYS A 102 -3.98 20.27 -20.38
C CYS A 102 -3.06 20.82 -19.30
N TRP A 103 -1.95 20.13 -19.06
CA TRP A 103 -0.96 20.50 -18.05
C TRP A 103 0.37 20.75 -18.71
N ILE A 104 1.10 21.76 -18.23
CA ILE A 104 2.44 22.08 -18.72
C ILE A 104 3.43 21.43 -17.76
N THR A 105 4.30 20.57 -18.28
CA THR A 105 5.44 20.03 -17.54
C THR A 105 6.71 20.61 -18.14
N GLY A 106 7.74 20.83 -17.32
CA GLY A 106 9.03 21.29 -17.82
C GLY A 106 10.17 20.75 -17.01
N ARG A 107 11.37 20.84 -17.58
CA ARG A 107 12.58 20.42 -16.89
C ARG A 107 12.91 21.42 -15.78
N ALA A 108 13.04 20.92 -14.55
CA ALA A 108 13.47 21.70 -13.41
C ALA A 108 14.96 21.43 -13.10
N VAL A 109 15.71 22.50 -12.91
CA VAL A 109 17.16 22.48 -12.64
C VAL A 109 17.39 23.06 -11.24
N VAL A 110 18.12 22.33 -10.40
CA VAL A 110 18.35 22.71 -9.00
C VAL A 110 19.16 24.01 -8.92
N SER A 111 18.68 24.97 -8.14
CA SER A 111 19.26 26.32 -8.05
C SER A 111 20.26 26.48 -6.90
N GLU A 112 20.25 25.58 -5.92
CA GLU A 112 21.06 25.69 -4.69
C GLU A 112 21.51 24.31 -4.22
N GLY A 113 22.67 24.26 -3.55
CA GLY A 113 23.19 23.04 -2.91
C GLY A 113 24.43 22.45 -3.59
N ARG A 114 24.91 21.30 -3.10
CA ARG A 114 26.05 20.54 -3.68
C ARG A 114 25.81 20.15 -5.14
N ASN A 115 24.55 20.16 -5.56
CA ASN A 115 24.06 19.63 -6.83
C ASN A 115 23.46 20.72 -7.72
N GLU A 116 23.89 21.97 -7.57
CA GLU A 116 23.49 23.09 -8.42
C GLU A 116 23.66 22.75 -9.92
N GLY A 117 22.65 23.05 -10.74
CA GLY A 117 22.65 22.76 -12.17
C GLY A 117 22.25 21.32 -12.55
N ALA A 118 21.96 20.45 -11.57
CA ALA A 118 21.45 19.10 -11.85
C ALA A 118 19.96 19.13 -12.24
N ASN A 119 19.56 18.20 -13.13
CA ASN A 119 18.16 18.01 -13.49
C ASN A 119 17.43 17.27 -12.37
N LEU A 120 16.27 17.80 -11.97
CA LEU A 120 15.28 17.05 -11.22
C LEU A 120 14.53 16.17 -12.22
N ALA A 121 14.67 14.86 -12.03
CA ALA A 121 14.06 13.84 -12.87
C ALA A 121 12.54 13.77 -12.68
#